data_AF-A0A929SJI3-F1
#
_entry.id   AF-A0A929SJI3-F1
#
_cell.length_a   1.000
_cell.length_b   1.000
_cell.length_c   1.000
_cell.angle_alpha   90.00
_cell.angle_beta   90.00
_cell.angle_gamma   90.00
#
_symmetry.space_group_name_H-M   'P 1'
#
loop_
_entity.id
_entity.type
_entity.pdbx_description
1 polymer ?
#
loop_
_entity_poly.entity_id
_entity_poly.type
_entity_poly.pdbx_seq_one_letter_code
_entity_poly.pdbx_strand_id
1 'polypeptide(L)'
;GKTLWRLKLGAYLYTPVCLRGGTTSHFSKQDKRQGRETLYFGTAGKGGHLYAVDAASGEVIFKLDTGGTEHFAWFDDKILLADRRNKPILISADDGSILKEVEFGEFQFGSDQIMLVSGDRLYAVANDGAAMYAVCADL
;
A
#
# COMPACT_ATOMS: atom_id res chain seq x y z
N GLY A 1 -11.00 -23.72 12.47
CA GLY A 1 -10.66 -22.30 12.72
C GLY A 1 -11.84 -21.60 13.37
N LYS A 2 -11.60 -20.51 14.11
CA LYS A 2 -12.63 -19.65 14.70
C LYS A 2 -12.66 -18.32 13.94
N THR A 3 -13.84 -17.83 13.60
CA THR A 3 -14.01 -16.48 13.03
C THR A 3 -13.90 -15.44 14.14
N LEU A 4 -13.01 -14.46 13.99
CA LEU A 4 -12.92 -13.29 14.88
C LEU A 4 -13.85 -12.17 14.42
N TRP A 5 -13.78 -11.84 13.13
CA TRP A 5 -14.58 -10.80 12.49
C TRP A 5 -14.71 -11.07 10.99
N ARG A 6 -15.53 -10.27 10.31
CA ARG A 6 -15.73 -10.32 8.85
C ARG A 6 -15.77 -8.91 8.30
N LEU A 7 -14.95 -8.64 7.29
CA LEU A 7 -15.02 -7.41 6.50
C LEU A 7 -15.58 -7.71 5.11
N LYS A 8 -16.59 -6.96 4.68
CA LYS A 8 -17.13 -7.08 3.32
C LYS A 8 -16.31 -6.20 2.37
N LEU A 9 -15.74 -6.81 1.34
CA LEU A 9 -15.02 -6.11 0.28
C LEU A 9 -15.97 -5.83 -0.91
N GLY A 10 -15.78 -4.69 -1.56
CA GLY A 10 -16.49 -4.33 -2.79
C GLY A 10 -15.83 -4.85 -4.06
N ALA A 11 -14.59 -5.34 -3.95
CA ALA A 11 -13.74 -5.82 -5.02
C ALA A 11 -12.97 -7.07 -4.56
N TYR A 12 -12.24 -7.71 -5.48
CA TYR A 12 -11.49 -8.92 -5.16
C TYR A 12 -10.19 -8.57 -4.44
N LEU A 13 -9.76 -9.44 -3.52
CA LEU A 13 -8.47 -9.36 -2.86
C LEU A 13 -7.39 -9.83 -3.83
N TYR A 14 -6.44 -8.96 -4.19
CA TYR A 14 -5.39 -9.25 -5.18
C TYR A 14 -3.99 -9.35 -4.58
N THR A 15 -3.76 -8.75 -3.42
CA THR A 15 -2.48 -8.85 -2.72
C THR A 15 -2.52 -9.91 -1.62
N PRO A 16 -1.36 -10.42 -1.18
CA PRO A 16 -1.25 -11.02 0.15
C PRO A 16 -1.76 -10.06 1.23
N VAL A 17 -2.18 -10.63 2.36
CA VAL A 17 -2.49 -9.86 3.57
C VAL A 17 -1.21 -9.73 4.40
N CYS A 18 -0.76 -8.49 4.60
CA CYS A 18 0.44 -8.19 5.38
C CYS A 18 0.06 -7.73 6.79
N LEU A 19 0.61 -8.36 7.82
CA LEU A 19 0.50 -7.89 9.21
C LEU A 19 1.66 -6.95 9.51
N ARG A 20 1.37 -5.77 10.05
CA ARG A 20 2.39 -4.84 10.56
C ARG A 20 1.92 -4.18 11.85
N GLY A 21 2.84 -4.02 12.79
CA GLY A 21 2.57 -3.53 14.15
C GLY A 21 3.26 -4.42 15.19
N GLY A 22 3.45 -3.89 16.40
CA GLY A 22 4.03 -4.67 17.51
C GLY A 22 5.56 -4.68 17.59
N THR A 23 6.20 -3.51 17.70
CA THR A 23 7.41 -3.39 18.54
C THR A 23 7.34 -2.09 19.33
N THR A 24 7.25 -2.22 20.65
CA THR A 24 7.37 -1.14 21.61
C THR A 24 8.85 -0.76 21.72
N SER A 25 9.26 0.33 21.07
CA SER A 25 10.43 1.06 21.54
C SER A 25 9.98 2.04 22.64
N HIS A 26 10.74 2.03 23.73
CA HIS A 26 10.45 2.75 24.96
C HIS A 26 10.13 4.24 24.70
N PHE A 27 9.15 4.75 25.46
CA PHE A 27 8.75 6.17 25.59
C PHE A 27 7.81 6.76 24.52
N SER A 28 6.50 6.69 24.78
CA SER A 28 5.70 7.88 25.19
C SER A 28 4.26 7.46 25.53
N LYS A 29 3.73 7.95 26.65
CA LYS A 29 2.42 7.57 27.21
C LYS A 29 1.23 8.34 26.60
N GLN A 30 1.39 8.94 25.42
CA GLN A 30 0.40 9.90 24.90
C GLN A 30 -0.22 9.61 23.54
N ASP A 31 0.22 8.59 22.80
CA ASP A 31 -0.34 8.28 21.48
C ASP A 31 -1.15 6.98 21.47
N LYS A 32 -2.48 7.09 21.47
CA LYS A 32 -3.43 5.96 21.58
C LYS A 32 -3.43 4.99 20.39
N ARG A 33 -2.59 5.22 19.37
CA ARG A 33 -2.42 4.35 18.20
C ARG A 33 -1.14 3.50 18.23
N GLN A 34 -0.22 3.77 19.16
CA GLN A 34 1.02 3.00 19.28
C GLN A 34 0.76 1.59 19.83
N GLY A 35 0.94 0.58 18.97
CA GLY A 35 0.89 -0.83 19.34
C GLY A 35 -0.27 -1.65 18.76
N ARG A 36 -1.10 -1.06 17.88
CA ARG A 36 -2.12 -1.84 17.16
C ARG A 36 -1.50 -2.63 16.02
N GLU A 37 -1.77 -3.92 15.99
CA GLU A 37 -1.48 -4.77 14.84
C GLU A 37 -2.49 -4.46 13.71
N THR A 38 -1.97 -4.13 12.54
CA THR A 38 -2.76 -3.72 11.39
C THR A 38 -2.51 -4.65 10.21
N LEU A 39 -3.59 -5.09 9.58
CA LEU A 39 -3.59 -5.85 8.34
C LEU A 39 -3.68 -4.90 7.14
N TYR A 40 -2.76 -5.04 6.20
CA TYR A 40 -2.72 -4.28 4.96
C TYR A 40 -2.97 -5.20 3.77
N PHE A 41 -3.86 -4.79 2.87
CA PHE A 41 -4.14 -5.54 1.64
C PHE A 41 -4.81 -4.69 0.56
N GLY A 42 -4.50 -5.01 -0.69
CA GLY A 42 -5.02 -4.38 -1.89
C GLY A 42 -6.18 -5.15 -2.52
N THR A 43 -7.07 -4.40 -3.14
CA THR A 43 -8.19 -4.92 -3.93
C THR A 43 -8.18 -4.37 -5.35
N ALA A 44 -8.67 -5.14 -6.32
CA ALA A 44 -8.77 -4.76 -7.74
C ALA A 44 -9.90 -5.49 -8.48
N GLY A 45 -10.00 -5.25 -9.80
CA GLY A 45 -10.94 -5.90 -10.73
C GLY A 45 -12.36 -5.30 -10.81
N LYS A 46 -12.90 -4.76 -9.70
CA LYS A 46 -14.21 -4.05 -9.68
C LYS A 46 -14.10 -2.67 -9.01
N GLY A 47 -13.03 -1.95 -9.34
CA GLY A 47 -12.50 -0.86 -8.53
C GLY A 47 -11.49 -1.40 -7.51
N GLY A 48 -10.68 -0.51 -6.93
CA GLY A 48 -9.56 -0.95 -6.13
C GLY A 48 -9.17 0.03 -5.05
N HIS A 49 -8.78 -0.56 -3.93
CA HIS A 49 -8.39 0.18 -2.74
C HIS A 49 -7.27 -0.56 -2.03
N LEU A 50 -6.43 0.21 -1.34
CA LEU A 50 -5.60 -0.30 -0.27
C LEU A 50 -6.35 -0.14 1.06
N TYR A 51 -6.45 -1.23 1.81
CA TYR A 51 -7.05 -1.28 3.13
C TYR A 51 -5.98 -1.37 4.21
N ALA A 52 -6.22 -0.69 5.33
CA ALA A 52 -5.59 -0.92 6.61
C ALA A 52 -6.68 -1.25 7.63
N VAL A 53 -6.56 -2.41 8.29
CA VAL A 53 -7.59 -2.97 9.16
C VAL A 53 -6.98 -3.41 10.48
N ASP A 54 -7.55 -2.99 11.60
CA ASP A 54 -7.14 -3.47 12.93
C ASP A 54 -7.32 -4.99 13.02
N ALA A 55 -6.23 -5.70 13.32
CA ALA A 55 -6.20 -7.16 13.27
C ALA A 55 -7.11 -7.81 14.32
N ALA A 56 -7.34 -7.15 15.46
CA ALA A 56 -8.12 -7.69 16.56
C ALA A 56 -9.63 -7.53 16.34
N SER A 57 -10.05 -6.36 15.87
CA SER A 57 -11.47 -5.97 15.77
C SER A 57 -12.05 -6.04 14.37
N GLY A 58 -11.22 -5.97 13.33
CA GLY A 58 -11.67 -5.80 11.95
C GLY A 58 -12.10 -4.37 11.61
N GLU A 59 -11.85 -3.41 12.50
CA GLU A 59 -12.08 -1.98 12.26
C GLU A 59 -11.21 -1.50 11.08
N VAL A 60 -11.81 -0.86 10.08
CA VAL A 60 -11.06 -0.24 8.99
C VAL A 60 -10.44 1.05 9.51
N ILE A 61 -9.11 1.07 9.63
CA ILE A 61 -8.33 2.24 10.04
C ILE A 61 -8.34 3.26 8.91
N PHE A 62 -8.02 2.82 7.70
CA PHE A 62 -8.23 3.60 6.49
C PHE A 62 -8.50 2.71 5.28
N LYS A 63 -9.04 3.35 4.24
CA LYS A 63 -9.29 2.77 2.93
C LYS A 63 -8.99 3.83 1.88
N LEU A 64 -7.93 3.64 1.11
CA LEU A 64 -7.52 4.56 0.07
C LEU A 64 -8.03 4.07 -1.29
N ASP A 65 -8.72 4.92 -2.05
CA ASP A 65 -9.11 4.60 -3.42
C ASP A 65 -7.93 4.79 -4.37
N THR A 66 -7.48 3.67 -4.94
CA THR A 66 -6.33 3.58 -5.84
C THR A 66 -6.75 3.27 -7.26
N GLY A 67 -8.03 2.95 -7.49
CA GLY A 67 -8.53 2.42 -8.76
C GLY A 67 -8.20 0.93 -8.99
N GLY A 68 -7.15 0.41 -8.34
CA GLY A 68 -6.64 -0.95 -8.46
C GLY A 68 -5.37 -1.11 -7.63
N THR A 69 -5.36 -1.96 -6.61
CA THR A 69 -4.13 -2.33 -5.89
C THR A 69 -3.86 -3.81 -6.07
N GLU A 70 -3.03 -4.12 -7.06
CA GLU A 70 -2.54 -5.46 -7.36
C GLU A 70 -1.17 -5.71 -6.72
N HIS A 71 -0.42 -4.64 -6.45
CA HIS A 71 0.82 -4.70 -5.69
C HIS A 71 1.02 -3.44 -4.83
N PHE A 72 1.70 -3.59 -3.70
CA PHE A 72 2.29 -2.48 -2.93
C PHE A 72 3.61 -2.96 -2.30
N ALA A 73 4.51 -2.03 -2.04
CA ALA A 73 5.79 -2.29 -1.39
C ALA A 73 5.93 -1.45 -0.12
N TRP A 74 6.77 -1.91 0.79
CA TRP A 74 7.14 -1.14 1.97
C TRP A 74 8.39 -0.30 1.69
N PHE A 75 8.39 0.94 2.17
CA PHE A 75 9.56 1.80 2.23
C PHE A 75 9.63 2.40 3.63
N ASP A 76 10.53 1.87 4.47
CA ASP A 76 10.52 2.09 5.91
C ASP A 76 9.13 1.88 6.53
N ASP A 77 8.56 2.90 7.15
CA ASP A 77 7.23 2.98 7.76
C ASP A 77 6.11 3.39 6.79
N LYS A 78 6.43 3.58 5.51
CA LYS A 78 5.51 4.05 4.46
C LYS A 78 5.17 2.93 3.49
N ILE A 79 4.07 3.13 2.76
CA ILE A 79 3.62 2.22 1.71
C ILE A 79 3.81 2.91 0.36
N LEU A 80 4.51 2.24 -0.54
CA LEU A 80 4.61 2.60 -1.95
C LEU A 80 3.59 1.80 -2.75
N LEU A 81 2.77 2.49 -3.55
CA LEU A 81 1.81 1.85 -4.44
C LEU A 81 1.51 2.72 -5.67
N ALA A 82 0.74 2.18 -6.61
CA ALA A 82 0.20 2.94 -7.73
C ALA A 82 -1.05 3.74 -7.32
N ASP A 83 -1.13 5.00 -7.75
CA ASP A 83 -2.34 5.80 -7.69
C ASP A 83 -3.30 5.47 -8.85
N ARG A 84 -4.43 6.20 -8.92
CA ARG A 84 -5.44 6.04 -10.00
C ARG A 84 -4.91 6.36 -11.41
N ARG A 85 -3.76 7.01 -11.53
CA ARG A 85 -3.08 7.33 -12.79
C ARG A 85 -1.93 6.36 -13.07
N ASN A 86 -1.84 5.25 -12.32
CA ASN A 86 -0.74 4.30 -12.35
C ASN A 86 0.63 4.94 -12.09
N LYS A 87 0.69 5.99 -11.27
CA LYS A 87 1.92 6.65 -10.83
C LYS A 87 2.28 6.22 -9.40
N PRO A 88 3.56 6.07 -9.07
CA PRO A 88 3.99 5.72 -7.72
C PRO A 88 3.72 6.86 -6.73
N ILE A 89 3.10 6.50 -5.61
CA ILE A 89 2.88 7.38 -4.47
C ILE A 89 3.36 6.70 -3.18
N LEU A 90 3.97 7.48 -2.29
CA LEU A 90 4.24 7.08 -0.92
C LEU A 90 3.11 7.58 -0.03
N ILE A 91 2.56 6.68 0.78
CA ILE A 91 1.52 6.99 1.74
C ILE A 91 1.95 6.60 3.16
N SER A 92 1.37 7.28 4.15
CA SER A 92 1.48 6.91 5.55
C SER A 92 0.76 5.59 5.82
N ALA A 93 1.45 4.66 6.49
CA ALA A 93 0.82 3.43 6.94
C ALA A 93 -0.12 3.63 8.15
N ASP A 94 -0.10 4.80 8.78
CA ASP A 94 -0.88 5.09 10.00
C ASP A 94 -2.30 5.56 9.69
N ASP A 95 -2.46 6.38 8.64
CA ASP A 95 -3.73 7.03 8.30
C ASP A 95 -4.07 7.03 6.80
N GLY A 96 -3.17 6.52 5.95
CA GLY A 96 -3.38 6.43 4.52
C GLY A 96 -3.23 7.77 3.77
N SER A 97 -2.72 8.81 4.43
CA SER A 97 -2.44 10.09 3.79
C SER A 97 -1.31 9.97 2.76
N ILE A 98 -1.46 10.64 1.62
CA ILE A 98 -0.41 10.72 0.59
C ILE A 98 0.69 11.64 1.10
N LEU A 99 1.90 11.10 1.24
CA LEU A 99 3.06 11.82 1.73
C LEU A 99 3.87 12.44 0.58
N LYS A 100 3.98 11.71 -0.54
CA LYS A 100 4.77 12.11 -1.70
C LYS A 100 4.25 11.46 -2.97
N GLU A 101 4.12 12.24 -4.04
CA GLU A 101 4.07 11.71 -5.41
C GLU A 101 5.52 11.49 -5.87
N VAL A 102 5.85 10.27 -6.26
CA VAL A 102 7.22 9.93 -6.69
C VAL A 102 7.37 10.37 -8.14
N GLU A 103 8.45 11.11 -8.43
CA GLU A 103 8.75 11.55 -9.79
C GLU A 103 8.97 10.32 -10.68
N PHE A 104 8.10 10.17 -11.68
CA PHE A 104 8.05 8.97 -12.51
C PHE A 104 7.88 9.31 -14.01
N GLY A 105 8.24 10.54 -14.39
CA GLY A 105 8.25 11.03 -15.76
C GLY A 105 6.97 10.70 -16.54
N GLU A 106 7.15 10.25 -17.78
CA GLU A 106 6.08 9.79 -18.66
C GLU A 106 5.58 8.36 -18.33
N PHE A 107 6.37 7.58 -17.60
CA PHE A 107 6.12 6.16 -17.33
C PHE A 107 4.93 5.91 -16.40
N GLN A 108 4.24 4.80 -16.59
CA GLN A 108 3.15 4.34 -15.74
C GLN A 108 3.29 2.85 -15.44
N PHE A 109 2.81 2.41 -14.29
CA PHE A 109 2.71 0.99 -14.00
C PHE A 109 1.75 0.29 -14.96
N GLY A 110 2.06 -0.96 -15.31
CA GLY A 110 1.09 -1.89 -15.91
C GLY A 110 0.10 -2.44 -14.87
N SER A 111 -0.82 -3.29 -15.31
CA SER A 111 -1.81 -3.97 -14.44
C SER A 111 -1.16 -4.65 -13.24
N ASP A 112 -0.06 -5.36 -13.49
CA ASP A 112 0.60 -6.21 -12.51
C ASP A 112 1.40 -5.41 -11.47
N GLN A 113 1.56 -4.09 -11.68
CA GLN A 113 2.21 -3.15 -10.75
C GLN A 113 3.58 -3.64 -10.23
N ILE A 114 4.36 -4.26 -11.11
CA ILE A 114 5.63 -4.91 -10.77
C ILE A 114 6.63 -3.86 -10.28
N MET A 115 6.96 -3.92 -8.99
CA MET A 115 7.87 -2.99 -8.32
C MET A 115 8.74 -3.68 -7.27
N LEU A 116 9.91 -3.10 -7.03
CA LEU A 116 10.85 -3.46 -5.99
C LEU A 116 11.39 -2.18 -5.34
N VAL A 117 11.43 -2.16 -4.01
CA VAL A 117 12.10 -1.11 -3.23
C VAL A 117 13.42 -1.66 -2.71
N SER A 118 14.51 -0.93 -2.93
CA SER A 118 15.84 -1.28 -2.41
C SER A 118 16.62 -0.02 -2.09
N GLY A 119 16.98 0.16 -0.81
CA GLY A 119 17.46 1.45 -0.31
C GLY A 119 16.42 2.55 -0.56
N ASP A 120 16.87 3.71 -1.00
CA ASP A 120 16.03 4.88 -1.29
C ASP A 120 15.52 4.90 -2.74
N ARG A 121 15.35 3.73 -3.36
CA ARG A 121 15.00 3.61 -4.78
C ARG A 121 13.87 2.64 -5.05
N LEU A 122 13.00 3.07 -5.95
CA LEU A 122 12.02 2.25 -6.64
C LEU A 122 12.61 1.72 -7.94
N TYR A 123 12.51 0.42 -8.17
CA TYR A 123 12.73 -0.24 -9.46
C TYR A 123 11.42 -0.82 -9.94
N ALA A 124 11.02 -0.55 -11.18
CA ALA A 124 9.72 -0.93 -11.68
C ALA A 124 9.76 -1.40 -13.13
N VAL A 125 8.83 -2.29 -13.48
CA VAL A 125 8.46 -2.49 -14.89
C VAL A 125 7.31 -1.53 -15.19
N ALA A 126 7.55 -0.59 -16.11
CA ALA A 126 6.61 0.47 -16.45
C ALA A 126 6.49 0.63 -17.97
N ASN A 127 5.53 1.41 -18.45
CA ASN A 127 5.32 1.70 -19.86
C ASN A 127 5.11 3.19 -20.10
N ASP A 128 5.50 3.67 -21.28
CA ASP A 128 5.27 5.04 -21.77
C ASP A 128 4.03 5.14 -22.69
N GLY A 129 3.24 4.06 -22.77
CA GLY A 129 2.14 3.88 -23.72
C GLY A 129 2.52 3.21 -25.05
N ALA A 130 3.81 3.05 -25.35
CA ALA A 130 4.30 2.39 -26.57
C ALA A 130 5.07 1.09 -26.28
N ALA A 131 5.91 1.09 -25.25
CA ALA A 131 6.74 -0.07 -24.89
C ALA A 131 6.86 -0.25 -23.37
N MET A 132 7.38 -1.40 -22.95
CA MET A 132 7.67 -1.70 -21.55
C MET A 132 9.17 -1.47 -21.26
N TYR A 133 9.46 -0.93 -20.09
CA TYR A 133 10.80 -0.54 -19.65
C TYR A 133 11.04 -0.98 -18.21
N ALA A 134 12.30 -1.26 -17.89
CA ALA A 134 12.77 -1.25 -16.51
C ALA A 134 13.19 0.17 -16.15
N VAL A 135 12.57 0.76 -15.14
CA VAL A 135 12.79 2.16 -14.73
C VAL A 135 13.17 2.24 -13.25
N CYS A 136 13.85 3.33 -12.89
CA CYS A 136 14.26 3.62 -11.52
C CYS A 136 13.81 5.03 -11.14
N ALA A 137 13.40 5.21 -9.88
CA ALA A 137 13.07 6.52 -9.30
C ALA A 137 13.53 6.61 -7.84
N ASP A 138 13.85 7.82 -7.39
CA ASP A 138 14.26 8.08 -6.00
C ASP A 138 13.02 8.25 -5.10
N LEU A 139 13.05 7.63 -3.92
CA LEU A 139 11.95 7.58 -2.94
C LEU A 139 12.03 8.67 -1.88
#